data_AF-A0AAE5TSS3-F1
#
_entry.id   AF-A0AAE5TSS3-F1
#
_cell.length_a   1.000
_cell.length_b   1.000
_cell.length_c   1.000
_cell.angle_alpha   90.00
_cell.angle_beta   90.00
_cell.angle_gamma   90.00
#
_symmetry.space_group_name_H-M   'P 1'
#
loop_
_entity.id
_entity.type
_entity.pdbx_description
1 polymer ?
#
loop_
_entity_poly.entity_id
_entity_poly.type
_entity_poly.pdbx_seq_one_letter_code
_entity_poly.pdbx_strand_id
1 'polypeptide(L)'
;MSSHNAAKSGTFKIGGEIAVNRLGFGAMRVTGKGIWGEPDDHAESIRTLRRLPELGVNFIDTADSYGPDISEWLIKEALHPYGGKSVVATKGGLTRHGPDIWLPVGRPEYLIQQAHKSLRNLGLEQIDLWQLHRIDPKVPAKEQFDAIKSLLDAGLIRHAGLSEVSVADIEAASKHFKVATVQNRYNLVDRTSEDVLDYCAKHNIGFIPWFPLAAGDLAKSGSLLDTIARKHNAAPSQIALAWVLKRSPVMLPIPGTSKVKHLEENVAAVDITLSDEEFSALDAEGRKVFKAA
;
A
#
# COMPACT_ATOMS: atom_id res chain seq x y z
N MET A 1 -2.47 19.88 -18.40
CA MET A 1 -2.79 18.52 -17.92
C MET A 1 -1.48 17.77 -17.80
N SER A 2 -1.18 17.19 -16.64
CA SER A 2 0.00 16.33 -16.45
C SER A 2 0.01 15.21 -17.50
N SER A 3 1.15 14.98 -18.15
CA SER A 3 1.34 13.90 -19.14
C SER A 3 1.70 12.54 -18.50
N HIS A 4 1.83 12.51 -17.17
CA HIS A 4 2.22 11.32 -16.42
C HIS A 4 1.02 10.40 -16.20
N ASN A 5 1.22 9.10 -16.39
CA ASN A 5 0.15 8.11 -16.21
C ASN A 5 0.72 6.84 -15.55
N ALA A 6 0.13 6.43 -14.43
CA ALA A 6 0.58 5.30 -13.63
C ALA A 6 0.57 3.96 -14.40
N ALA A 7 -0.13 3.84 -15.54
CA ALA A 7 -0.06 2.67 -16.42
C ALA A 7 1.37 2.35 -16.89
N LYS A 8 2.26 3.35 -16.97
CA LYS A 8 3.68 3.16 -17.31
C LYS A 8 4.47 2.38 -16.25
N SER A 9 3.95 2.27 -15.02
CA SER A 9 4.56 1.42 -13.97
C SER A 9 4.43 -0.08 -14.25
N GLY A 10 3.68 -0.46 -15.30
CA GLY A 10 3.28 -1.82 -15.58
C GLY A 10 2.08 -2.24 -14.74
N THR A 11 1.65 -3.48 -14.92
CA THR A 11 0.45 -4.03 -14.25
C THR A 11 0.77 -5.28 -13.44
N PHE A 12 -0.02 -5.52 -12.40
CA PHE A 12 -0.06 -6.77 -11.64
C PHE A 12 -1.50 -7.27 -11.53
N LYS A 13 -1.69 -8.59 -11.45
CA LYS A 13 -3.02 -9.17 -11.24
C LYS A 13 -3.16 -9.66 -9.81
N ILE A 14 -3.87 -8.90 -8.97
CA ILE A 14 -4.20 -9.31 -7.59
C ILE A 14 -5.00 -10.61 -7.66
N GLY A 15 -4.57 -11.62 -6.90
CA GLY A 15 -5.18 -12.94 -6.91
C GLY A 15 -5.04 -13.70 -8.24
N GLY A 16 -4.33 -13.15 -9.23
CA GLY A 16 -4.30 -13.64 -10.61
C GLY A 16 -5.47 -13.16 -11.48
N GLU A 17 -6.36 -12.32 -10.94
CA GLU A 17 -7.63 -11.95 -11.59
C GLU A 17 -7.76 -10.45 -11.83
N ILE A 18 -7.59 -9.63 -10.78
CA ILE A 18 -7.87 -8.18 -10.82
C ILE A 18 -6.61 -7.43 -11.25
N ALA A 19 -6.61 -6.92 -12.49
CA ALA A 19 -5.50 -6.13 -13.01
C ALA A 19 -5.47 -4.72 -12.41
N VAL A 20 -4.32 -4.34 -11.85
CA VAL A 20 -4.03 -2.99 -11.33
C VAL A 20 -2.74 -2.46 -11.95
N ASN A 21 -2.63 -1.15 -12.06
CA ASN A 21 -1.37 -0.48 -12.32
C ASN A 21 -0.52 -0.55 -11.05
N ARG A 22 0.79 -0.80 -11.21
CA ARG A 22 1.66 -1.12 -10.07
C ARG A 22 1.85 0.06 -9.10
N LEU A 23 1.91 1.28 -9.61
CA LEU A 23 1.90 2.47 -8.76
C LEU A 23 0.46 2.76 -8.28
N GLY A 24 0.20 2.42 -7.02
CA GLY A 24 -1.06 2.68 -6.33
C GLY A 24 -1.03 3.95 -5.48
N PHE A 25 -2.04 4.11 -4.62
CA PHE A 25 -2.16 5.23 -3.68
C PHE A 25 -2.50 4.77 -2.27
N GLY A 26 -1.73 5.24 -1.29
CA GLY A 26 -1.99 4.98 0.13
C GLY A 26 -2.83 6.10 0.74
N ALA A 27 -4.07 5.82 1.10
CA ALA A 27 -5.03 6.81 1.57
C ALA A 27 -4.85 7.23 3.03
N MET A 28 -3.86 6.67 3.75
CA MET A 28 -3.57 7.06 5.13
C MET A 28 -3.36 8.57 5.31
N ARG A 29 -2.82 9.27 4.31
CA ARG A 29 -2.52 10.70 4.40
C ARG A 29 -3.69 11.62 4.09
N VAL A 30 -4.86 11.10 3.69
CA VAL A 30 -6.07 11.92 3.49
C VAL A 30 -6.86 12.13 4.80
N THR A 31 -6.33 11.68 5.93
CA THR A 31 -6.93 11.86 7.27
C THR A 31 -6.19 12.91 8.08
N GLY A 32 -6.68 13.21 9.28
CA GLY A 32 -6.08 14.18 10.20
C GLY A 32 -4.70 13.80 10.75
N LYS A 33 -4.08 14.74 11.48
CA LYS A 33 -2.77 14.58 12.12
C LYS A 33 -2.76 13.37 13.05
N GLY A 34 -1.67 12.59 13.00
CA GLY A 34 -1.55 11.32 13.73
C GLY A 34 -2.40 10.19 13.14
N ILE A 35 -2.94 10.39 11.93
CA ILE A 35 -3.86 9.48 11.25
C ILE A 35 -5.11 9.25 12.10
N TRP A 36 -5.68 10.36 12.56
CA TRP A 36 -6.82 10.39 13.47
C TRP A 36 -7.77 11.52 13.10
N GLY A 37 -9.05 11.19 12.96
CA GLY A 37 -10.10 12.13 12.58
C GLY A 37 -10.01 12.66 11.15
N GLU A 38 -10.83 13.67 10.92
CA GLU A 38 -10.97 14.38 9.65
C GLU A 38 -9.68 15.09 9.22
N PRO A 39 -9.40 15.21 7.91
CA PRO A 39 -8.31 16.04 7.42
C PRO A 39 -8.55 17.52 7.71
N ASP A 40 -7.45 18.28 7.85
CA ASP A 40 -7.51 19.75 8.02
C ASP A 40 -8.18 20.45 6.81
N ASP A 41 -8.07 19.86 5.63
CA ASP A 41 -8.67 20.35 4.38
C ASP A 41 -9.38 19.19 3.66
N HIS A 42 -10.67 19.04 3.97
CA HIS A 42 -11.53 18.04 3.36
C HIS A 42 -11.62 18.22 1.84
N ALA A 43 -11.82 19.45 1.36
CA ALA A 43 -11.99 19.71 -0.07
C ALA A 43 -10.75 19.35 -0.89
N GLU A 44 -9.55 19.62 -0.37
CA GLU A 44 -8.29 19.21 -1.03
C GLU A 44 -8.08 17.69 -0.98
N SER A 45 -8.50 17.02 0.08
CA SER A 45 -8.47 15.55 0.17
C SER A 45 -9.38 14.91 -0.89
N ILE A 46 -10.60 15.44 -1.06
CA ILE A 46 -11.52 15.01 -2.13
C ILE A 46 -10.96 15.29 -3.52
N ARG A 47 -10.37 16.48 -3.74
CA ARG A 47 -9.68 16.78 -5.03
C ARG A 47 -8.54 15.80 -5.31
N THR A 48 -7.74 15.49 -4.30
CA THR A 48 -6.64 14.53 -4.42
C THR A 48 -7.15 13.13 -4.80
N LEU A 49 -8.19 12.64 -4.12
CA LEU A 49 -8.79 11.34 -4.43
C LEU A 49 -9.40 11.31 -5.83
N ARG A 50 -10.15 12.34 -6.23
CA ARG A 50 -10.75 12.44 -7.58
C ARG A 50 -9.71 12.48 -8.70
N ARG A 51 -8.50 12.98 -8.41
CA ARG A 51 -7.40 13.05 -9.39
C ARG A 51 -6.77 11.69 -9.69
N LEU A 52 -6.91 10.68 -8.81
CA LEU A 52 -6.31 9.35 -8.96
C LEU A 52 -6.61 8.68 -10.31
N PRO A 53 -7.88 8.46 -10.71
CA PRO A 53 -8.19 7.79 -11.97
C PRO A 53 -7.75 8.60 -13.21
N GLU A 54 -7.70 9.93 -13.11
CA GLU A 54 -7.22 10.80 -14.20
C GLU A 54 -5.71 10.63 -14.46
N LEU A 55 -4.95 10.23 -13.43
CA LEU A 55 -3.53 9.89 -13.51
C LEU A 55 -3.29 8.39 -13.76
N GLY A 56 -4.34 7.62 -14.00
CA GLY A 56 -4.27 6.16 -14.17
C GLY A 56 -4.00 5.39 -12.88
N VAL A 57 -4.06 6.03 -11.70
CA VAL A 57 -3.95 5.30 -10.43
C VAL A 57 -5.27 4.62 -10.15
N ASN A 58 -5.29 3.29 -10.28
CA ASN A 58 -6.49 2.47 -10.10
C ASN A 58 -6.42 1.53 -8.90
N PHE A 59 -5.33 1.52 -8.12
CA PHE A 59 -5.20 0.75 -6.89
C PHE A 59 -5.12 1.68 -5.69
N ILE A 60 -6.12 1.61 -4.81
CA ILE A 60 -6.28 2.50 -3.66
C ILE A 60 -6.25 1.65 -2.39
N ASP A 61 -5.25 1.89 -1.55
CA ASP A 61 -5.08 1.21 -0.27
C ASP A 61 -5.56 2.09 0.88
N THR A 62 -6.49 1.59 1.68
CA THR A 62 -7.02 2.23 2.90
C THR A 62 -7.09 1.22 4.05
N ALA A 63 -7.67 1.59 5.19
CA ALA A 63 -7.98 0.70 6.30
C ALA A 63 -9.11 1.30 7.17
N ASP A 64 -9.86 0.43 7.84
CA ASP A 64 -10.88 0.79 8.85
C ASP A 64 -10.37 1.78 9.92
N SER A 65 -9.09 1.68 10.26
CA SER A 65 -8.41 2.41 11.32
C SER A 65 -7.84 3.76 10.89
N TYR A 66 -7.94 4.12 9.61
CA TYR A 66 -7.45 5.41 9.12
C TYR A 66 -8.50 6.49 9.41
N GLY A 67 -8.19 7.36 10.36
CA GLY A 67 -9.11 8.40 10.80
C GLY A 67 -10.13 7.97 11.86
N PRO A 68 -10.13 6.70 12.30
CA PRO A 68 -11.01 5.62 11.84
C PRO A 68 -12.17 5.99 10.92
N ASP A 69 -12.49 5.08 9.99
CA ASP A 69 -13.56 5.17 8.99
C ASP A 69 -13.45 6.34 7.99
N ILE A 70 -12.86 7.47 8.40
CA ILE A 70 -12.75 8.69 7.59
C ILE A 70 -12.16 8.39 6.23
N SER A 71 -11.05 7.64 6.15
CA SER A 71 -10.43 7.38 4.85
C SER A 71 -11.37 6.62 3.91
N GLU A 72 -12.14 5.66 4.41
CA GLU A 72 -13.12 4.92 3.61
C GLU A 72 -14.29 5.82 3.17
N TRP A 73 -14.78 6.68 4.07
CA TRP A 73 -15.84 7.66 3.75
C TRP A 73 -15.39 8.67 2.68
N LEU A 74 -14.17 9.21 2.81
CA LEU A 74 -13.60 10.12 1.82
C LEU A 74 -13.43 9.46 0.46
N ILE A 75 -12.97 8.20 0.43
CA ILE A 75 -12.85 7.41 -0.81
C ILE A 75 -14.22 7.24 -1.46
N LYS A 76 -15.25 6.89 -0.68
CA LYS A 76 -16.62 6.78 -1.19
C LYS A 76 -17.13 8.11 -1.72
N GLU A 77 -17.03 9.20 -0.96
CA GLU A 77 -17.48 10.53 -1.38
C GLU A 77 -16.80 10.99 -2.68
N ALA A 78 -15.50 10.73 -2.81
CA ALA A 78 -14.73 11.16 -3.95
C ALA A 78 -15.01 10.31 -5.21
N LEU A 79 -15.16 8.99 -5.06
CA LEU A 79 -15.03 8.04 -6.17
C LEU A 79 -16.26 7.14 -6.38
N HIS A 80 -17.22 7.09 -5.47
CA HIS A 80 -18.42 6.27 -5.66
C HIS A 80 -19.44 6.95 -6.61
N PRO A 81 -20.05 6.23 -7.56
CA PRO A 81 -19.77 4.83 -7.92
C PRO A 81 -18.41 4.70 -8.61
N TYR A 82 -17.63 3.68 -8.23
CA TYR A 82 -16.23 3.49 -8.66
C TYR A 82 -16.05 3.25 -10.17
N GLY A 83 -17.13 2.95 -10.89
CA GLY A 83 -17.16 2.88 -12.35
C GLY A 83 -16.24 1.83 -12.97
N GLY A 84 -15.81 0.82 -12.20
CA GLY A 84 -14.83 -0.19 -12.62
C GLY A 84 -13.42 0.35 -12.86
N LYS A 85 -13.15 1.61 -12.50
CA LYS A 85 -11.86 2.28 -12.71
C LYS A 85 -10.94 2.23 -11.50
N SER A 86 -11.49 1.93 -10.33
CA SER A 86 -10.76 1.92 -9.06
C SER A 86 -11.01 0.60 -8.34
N VAL A 87 -9.91 -0.04 -7.96
CA VAL A 87 -9.84 -1.21 -7.08
C VAL A 87 -9.49 -0.70 -5.69
N VAL A 88 -10.38 -0.93 -4.72
CA VAL A 88 -10.18 -0.47 -3.34
C VAL A 88 -9.77 -1.66 -2.48
N ALA A 89 -8.56 -1.57 -1.91
CA ALA A 89 -8.09 -2.47 -0.88
C ALA A 89 -8.28 -1.82 0.50
N THR A 90 -8.90 -2.54 1.43
CA THR A 90 -9.03 -2.11 2.83
C THR A 90 -8.50 -3.18 3.78
N LYS A 91 -8.53 -2.89 5.08
CA LYS A 91 -7.97 -3.74 6.13
C LYS A 91 -8.83 -3.69 7.38
N GLY A 92 -8.69 -4.72 8.19
CA GLY A 92 -9.13 -4.73 9.59
C GLY A 92 -8.16 -5.49 10.48
N GLY A 93 -8.38 -5.42 11.78
CA GLY A 93 -7.53 -6.11 12.77
C GLY A 93 -6.41 -5.26 13.39
N LEU A 94 -6.41 -3.96 13.10
CA LEU A 94 -5.57 -2.97 13.78
C LEU A 94 -6.47 -1.78 14.10
N THR A 95 -6.69 -1.52 15.39
CA THR A 95 -7.52 -0.40 15.84
C THR A 95 -6.69 0.85 16.03
N ARG A 96 -7.41 1.96 16.17
CA ARG A 96 -6.85 3.29 16.39
C ARG A 96 -7.59 3.91 17.58
N HIS A 97 -6.89 4.11 18.69
CA HIS A 97 -7.49 4.59 19.94
C HIS A 97 -7.29 6.10 20.17
N GLY A 98 -6.46 6.72 19.34
CA GLY A 98 -6.13 8.14 19.37
C GLY A 98 -5.03 8.44 18.35
N PRO A 99 -4.62 9.72 18.21
CA PRO A 99 -3.52 10.11 17.32
C PRO A 99 -2.28 9.26 17.58
N ASP A 100 -1.77 8.60 16.54
CA ASP A 100 -0.57 7.76 16.57
C ASP A 100 -0.63 6.50 17.48
N ILE A 101 -1.77 6.17 18.10
CA ILE A 101 -1.95 4.98 18.95
C ILE A 101 -2.58 3.83 18.16
N TRP A 102 -1.81 2.81 17.79
CA TRP A 102 -2.30 1.62 17.07
C TRP A 102 -2.28 0.38 17.97
N LEU A 103 -3.34 -0.43 17.97
CA LEU A 103 -3.36 -1.70 18.71
C LEU A 103 -4.00 -2.85 17.89
N PRO A 104 -3.34 -4.01 17.75
CA PRO A 104 -3.92 -5.18 17.09
C PRO A 104 -5.19 -5.65 17.80
N VAL A 105 -6.19 -6.07 17.02
CA VAL A 105 -7.40 -6.74 17.51
C VAL A 105 -7.77 -7.84 16.53
N GLY A 106 -7.32 -9.06 16.80
CA GLY A 106 -7.49 -10.21 15.90
C GLY A 106 -8.68 -11.09 16.24
N ARG A 107 -9.63 -10.63 17.06
CA ARG A 107 -10.79 -11.45 17.42
C ARG A 107 -11.66 -11.72 16.19
N PRO A 108 -12.05 -12.98 15.89
CA PRO A 108 -12.82 -13.32 14.69
C PRO A 108 -14.07 -12.46 14.48
N GLU A 109 -14.84 -12.23 15.54
CA GLU A 109 -16.05 -11.41 15.52
C GLU A 109 -15.77 -9.94 15.16
N TYR A 110 -14.62 -9.41 15.58
CA TYR A 110 -14.20 -8.06 15.24
C TYR A 110 -13.77 -7.98 13.76
N LEU A 111 -12.98 -8.93 13.27
CA LEU A 111 -12.54 -8.96 11.87
C LEU A 111 -13.74 -9.02 10.91
N ILE A 112 -14.72 -9.88 11.22
CA ILE A 112 -15.95 -10.01 10.44
C ILE A 112 -16.77 -8.72 10.50
N GLN A 113 -16.92 -8.13 11.68
CA GLN A 113 -17.62 -6.84 11.85
C GLN A 113 -16.97 -5.73 11.02
N GLN A 114 -15.64 -5.63 11.01
CA GLN A 114 -14.95 -4.59 10.25
C GLN A 114 -15.10 -4.79 8.74
N ALA A 115 -15.07 -6.02 8.22
CA ALA A 115 -15.36 -6.26 6.80
C ALA A 115 -16.76 -5.77 6.40
N HIS A 116 -17.80 -6.05 7.20
CA HIS A 116 -19.14 -5.52 6.97
C HIS A 116 -19.22 -3.99 7.07
N LYS A 117 -18.48 -3.40 8.02
CA LYS A 117 -18.43 -1.96 8.19
C LYS A 117 -17.77 -1.28 6.99
N SER A 118 -16.64 -1.80 6.52
CA SER A 118 -15.95 -1.34 5.32
C SER A 118 -16.81 -1.43 4.07
N LEU A 119 -17.56 -2.53 3.86
CA LEU A 119 -18.54 -2.65 2.77
C LEU A 119 -19.54 -1.47 2.78
N ARG A 120 -20.11 -1.15 3.94
CA ARG A 120 -21.04 -0.01 4.09
C ARG A 120 -20.36 1.34 3.87
N ASN A 121 -19.20 1.53 4.51
CA ASN A 121 -18.45 2.79 4.49
C ASN A 121 -17.96 3.14 3.08
N LEU A 122 -17.56 2.15 2.29
CA LEU A 122 -17.15 2.28 0.90
C LEU A 122 -18.34 2.22 -0.08
N GLY A 123 -19.49 1.67 0.34
CA GLY A 123 -20.63 1.47 -0.56
C GLY A 123 -20.36 0.36 -1.58
N LEU A 124 -19.77 -0.73 -1.12
CA LEU A 124 -19.43 -1.90 -1.91
C LEU A 124 -20.35 -3.08 -1.54
N GLU A 125 -20.64 -3.92 -2.52
CA GLU A 125 -21.30 -5.23 -2.29
C GLU A 125 -20.27 -6.33 -2.00
N GLN A 126 -19.05 -6.19 -2.53
CA GLN A 126 -17.91 -7.06 -2.30
C GLN A 126 -16.62 -6.22 -2.29
N ILE A 127 -15.70 -6.50 -1.37
CA ILE A 127 -14.39 -5.83 -1.30
C ILE A 127 -13.41 -6.58 -2.22
N ASP A 128 -12.75 -5.89 -3.15
CA ASP A 128 -11.80 -6.50 -4.09
C ASP A 128 -10.62 -7.17 -3.38
N LEU A 129 -10.03 -6.46 -2.41
CA LEU A 129 -8.93 -6.94 -1.59
C LEU A 129 -9.13 -6.50 -0.13
N TRP A 130 -9.19 -7.46 0.78
CA TRP A 130 -9.21 -7.19 2.21
C TRP A 130 -7.96 -7.78 2.86
N GLN A 131 -7.28 -7.03 3.71
CA GLN A 131 -6.04 -7.50 4.34
C GLN A 131 -6.18 -7.58 5.87
N LEU A 132 -5.63 -8.64 6.47
CA LEU A 132 -5.41 -8.65 7.91
C LEU A 132 -4.29 -7.66 8.23
N HIS A 133 -4.64 -6.58 8.91
CA HIS A 133 -3.73 -5.45 9.11
C HIS A 133 -2.59 -5.81 10.07
N ARG A 134 -2.85 -6.62 11.09
CA ARG A 134 -1.84 -7.22 11.98
C ARG A 134 -2.35 -8.58 12.44
N ILE A 135 -1.45 -9.56 12.54
CA ILE A 135 -1.74 -10.77 13.31
C ILE A 135 -1.68 -10.38 14.79
N ASP A 136 -2.80 -10.51 15.49
CA ASP A 136 -2.87 -10.25 16.92
C ASP A 136 -2.25 -11.42 17.69
N PRO A 137 -1.17 -11.21 18.47
CA PRO A 137 -0.54 -12.29 19.24
C PRO A 137 -1.42 -12.80 20.39
N LYS A 138 -2.50 -12.09 20.75
CA LYS A 138 -3.43 -12.49 21.83
C LYS A 138 -4.53 -13.44 21.35
N VAL A 139 -4.64 -13.68 20.05
CA VAL A 139 -5.65 -14.57 19.46
C VAL A 139 -4.91 -15.61 18.62
N PRO A 140 -5.24 -16.92 18.72
CA PRO A 140 -4.61 -17.93 17.89
C PRO A 140 -4.70 -17.54 16.40
N ALA A 141 -3.57 -17.55 15.69
CA ALA A 141 -3.51 -17.14 14.28
C ALA A 141 -4.49 -17.93 13.41
N LYS A 142 -4.69 -19.22 13.73
CA LYS A 142 -5.68 -20.08 13.07
C LYS A 142 -7.10 -19.48 13.10
N GLU A 143 -7.54 -18.94 14.24
CA GLU A 143 -8.88 -18.36 14.39
C GLU A 143 -9.03 -17.10 13.53
N GLN A 144 -7.98 -16.28 13.47
CA GLN A 144 -7.91 -15.12 12.58
C GLN A 144 -8.00 -15.54 11.11
N PHE A 145 -7.28 -16.58 10.71
CA PHE A 145 -7.28 -17.08 9.34
C PHE A 145 -8.62 -17.73 8.95
N ASP A 146 -9.25 -18.47 9.87
CA ASP A 146 -10.58 -19.03 9.65
C ASP A 146 -11.65 -17.94 9.51
N ALA A 147 -11.53 -16.83 10.24
CA ALA A 147 -12.40 -15.66 10.07
C ALA A 147 -12.25 -15.02 8.68
N ILE A 148 -11.03 -14.89 8.17
CA ILE A 148 -10.79 -14.37 6.81
C ILE A 148 -11.33 -15.35 5.76
N LYS A 149 -11.15 -16.66 5.98
CA LYS A 149 -11.70 -17.69 5.11
C LYS A 149 -13.23 -17.59 5.04
N SER A 150 -13.92 -17.35 6.16
CA SER A 150 -15.38 -17.21 6.15
C SER A 150 -15.85 -15.99 5.36
N LEU A 151 -15.10 -14.88 5.38
CA LEU A 151 -15.38 -13.70 4.56
C LEU A 151 -15.25 -14.00 3.05
N LEU A 152 -14.24 -14.80 2.66
CA LEU A 152 -14.07 -15.28 1.29
C LEU A 152 -15.22 -16.21 0.88
N ASP A 153 -15.53 -17.21 1.72
CA ASP A 153 -16.58 -18.20 1.45
C ASP A 153 -17.97 -17.56 1.35
N ALA A 154 -18.23 -16.51 2.13
CA ALA A 154 -19.46 -15.71 2.08
C ALA A 154 -19.50 -14.71 0.90
N GLY A 155 -18.41 -14.58 0.13
CA GLY A 155 -18.33 -13.65 -0.99
C GLY A 155 -18.25 -12.17 -0.59
N LEU A 156 -17.99 -11.86 0.69
CA LEU A 156 -17.89 -10.46 1.17
C LEU A 156 -16.57 -9.81 0.73
N ILE A 157 -15.52 -10.61 0.59
CA ILE A 157 -14.22 -10.20 0.07
C ILE A 157 -13.84 -11.12 -1.09
N ARG A 158 -13.23 -10.58 -2.14
CA ARG A 158 -12.82 -11.35 -3.32
C ARG A 158 -11.42 -11.94 -3.16
N HIS A 159 -10.50 -11.16 -2.60
CA HIS A 159 -9.15 -11.60 -2.30
C HIS A 159 -8.74 -11.20 -0.88
N ALA A 160 -7.87 -12.00 -0.29
CA ALA A 160 -7.31 -11.77 1.03
C ALA A 160 -5.81 -11.50 0.97
N GLY A 161 -5.32 -10.59 1.80
CA GLY A 161 -3.90 -10.35 2.01
C GLY A 161 -3.52 -10.23 3.48
N LEU A 162 -2.23 -10.02 3.73
CA LEU A 162 -1.66 -9.94 5.08
C LEU A 162 -0.76 -8.70 5.19
N SER A 163 -0.53 -8.20 6.41
CA SER A 163 0.38 -7.08 6.65
C SER A 163 1.23 -7.29 7.90
N GLU A 164 2.51 -6.89 7.80
CA GLU A 164 3.59 -7.15 8.78
C GLU A 164 3.75 -8.62 9.12
N VAL A 165 3.96 -9.43 8.10
CA VAL A 165 4.07 -10.88 8.24
C VAL A 165 5.42 -11.38 7.78
N SER A 166 5.89 -12.45 8.42
CA SER A 166 7.06 -13.21 7.97
C SER A 166 6.68 -14.21 6.86
N VAL A 167 7.67 -14.84 6.24
CA VAL A 167 7.44 -15.97 5.31
C VAL A 167 6.66 -17.10 5.99
N ALA A 168 6.99 -17.43 7.25
CA ALA A 168 6.33 -18.49 7.99
C ALA A 168 4.83 -18.19 8.23
N ASP A 169 4.48 -16.93 8.48
CA ASP A 169 3.10 -16.49 8.62
C ASP A 169 2.32 -16.63 7.29
N ILE A 170 2.95 -16.27 6.18
CA ILE A 170 2.37 -16.41 4.83
C ILE A 170 2.12 -17.90 4.53
N GLU A 171 3.08 -18.78 4.82
CA GLU A 171 2.93 -20.22 4.66
C GLU A 171 1.83 -20.80 5.57
N ALA A 172 1.71 -20.31 6.80
CA ALA A 172 0.65 -20.71 7.72
C ALA A 172 -0.73 -20.29 7.21
N ALA A 173 -0.90 -19.03 6.80
CA ALA A 173 -2.15 -18.53 6.25
C ALA A 173 -2.53 -19.21 4.92
N SER A 174 -1.53 -19.54 4.10
CA SER A 174 -1.74 -20.23 2.80
C SER A 174 -2.38 -21.61 2.92
N LYS A 175 -2.37 -22.22 4.12
CA LYS A 175 -3.10 -23.46 4.41
C LYS A 175 -4.61 -23.25 4.56
N HIS A 176 -5.06 -22.01 4.76
CA HIS A 176 -6.46 -21.64 4.97
C HIS A 176 -7.08 -20.97 3.75
N PHE A 177 -6.34 -20.06 3.10
CA PHE A 177 -6.80 -19.31 1.94
C PHE A 177 -5.63 -18.87 1.06
N LYS A 178 -5.91 -18.50 -0.20
CA LYS A 178 -4.89 -17.96 -1.10
C LYS A 178 -4.52 -16.54 -0.68
N VAL A 179 -3.28 -16.35 -0.22
CA VAL A 179 -2.71 -15.02 0.06
C VAL A 179 -2.43 -14.31 -1.26
N ALA A 180 -3.20 -13.28 -1.58
CA ALA A 180 -3.11 -12.53 -2.83
C ALA A 180 -2.07 -11.39 -2.76
N THR A 181 -1.94 -10.76 -1.59
CA THR A 181 -0.96 -9.70 -1.34
C THR A 181 -0.37 -9.76 0.06
N VAL A 182 0.83 -9.19 0.20
CA VAL A 182 1.49 -8.91 1.48
C VAL A 182 1.87 -7.44 1.52
N GLN A 183 1.57 -6.76 2.63
CA GLN A 183 1.90 -5.36 2.85
C GLN A 183 2.86 -5.21 4.03
N ASN A 184 4.14 -5.02 3.75
CA ASN A 184 5.20 -4.92 4.76
C ASN A 184 6.05 -3.65 4.56
N ARG A 185 6.83 -3.32 5.59
CA ARG A 185 7.80 -2.24 5.52
C ARG A 185 8.91 -2.60 4.53
N TYR A 186 9.12 -1.75 3.54
CA TYR A 186 10.21 -1.89 2.58
C TYR A 186 10.45 -0.59 1.83
N ASN A 187 11.70 -0.19 1.70
CA ASN A 187 12.13 0.93 0.87
C ASN A 187 13.61 0.78 0.53
N LEU A 188 14.22 1.81 -0.07
CA LEU A 188 15.62 1.78 -0.48
C LEU A 188 16.60 1.46 0.68
N VAL A 189 16.26 1.85 1.91
CA VAL A 189 17.11 1.65 3.09
C VAL A 189 16.60 0.52 3.96
N ASP A 190 15.30 0.44 4.21
CA ASP A 190 14.71 -0.59 5.04
C ASP A 190 14.52 -1.88 4.23
N ARG A 191 15.39 -2.86 4.50
CA ARG A 191 15.40 -4.19 3.86
C ARG A 191 14.90 -5.29 4.79
N THR A 192 14.16 -4.93 5.84
CA THR A 192 13.67 -5.90 6.85
C THR A 192 12.83 -7.02 6.22
N SER A 193 12.11 -6.71 5.13
CA SER A 193 11.21 -7.65 4.44
C SER A 193 11.77 -8.15 3.10
N GLU A 194 13.09 -8.18 2.91
CA GLU A 194 13.71 -8.62 1.65
C GLU A 194 13.36 -10.09 1.32
N ASP A 195 13.44 -10.97 2.32
CA ASP A 195 13.08 -12.39 2.19
C ASP A 195 11.59 -12.58 1.86
N VAL A 196 10.73 -11.79 2.49
CA VAL A 196 9.28 -11.77 2.22
C VAL A 196 9.01 -11.29 0.79
N LEU A 197 9.71 -10.26 0.31
CA LEU A 197 9.59 -9.79 -1.07
C LEU A 197 10.02 -10.87 -2.07
N ASP A 198 11.16 -11.53 -1.83
CA ASP A 198 11.66 -12.60 -2.69
C ASP A 198 10.71 -13.81 -2.70
N TYR A 199 10.15 -14.16 -1.55
CA TYR A 199 9.09 -15.17 -1.44
C TYR A 199 7.85 -14.75 -2.25
N CYS A 200 7.38 -13.51 -2.09
CA CYS A 200 6.23 -12.99 -2.84
C CYS A 200 6.46 -13.04 -4.36
N ALA A 201 7.67 -12.67 -4.81
CA ALA A 201 8.04 -12.72 -6.23
C ALA A 201 8.02 -14.15 -6.78
N LYS A 202 8.56 -15.11 -6.04
CA LYS A 202 8.57 -16.55 -6.42
C LYS A 202 7.17 -17.15 -6.48
N HIS A 203 6.26 -16.68 -5.64
CA HIS A 203 4.89 -17.22 -5.50
C HIS A 203 3.81 -16.38 -6.20
N ASN A 204 4.19 -15.34 -6.95
CA ASN A 204 3.29 -14.39 -7.61
C ASN A 204 2.25 -13.77 -6.65
N ILE A 205 2.72 -13.38 -5.46
CA ILE A 205 1.96 -12.64 -4.44
C ILE A 205 2.31 -11.16 -4.60
N GLY A 206 1.33 -10.28 -4.63
CA GLY A 206 1.58 -8.84 -4.74
C GLY A 206 2.25 -8.31 -3.47
N PHE A 207 3.36 -7.58 -3.59
CA PHE A 207 4.05 -6.99 -2.45
C PHE A 207 3.80 -5.48 -2.41
N ILE A 208 3.13 -5.01 -1.37
CA ILE A 208 2.77 -3.60 -1.18
C ILE A 208 3.73 -2.98 -0.15
N PRO A 209 4.76 -2.23 -0.55
CA PRO A 209 5.67 -1.60 0.38
C PRO A 209 5.01 -0.37 1.02
N TRP A 210 4.88 -0.36 2.35
CA TRP A 210 4.54 0.87 3.06
C TRP A 210 5.81 1.62 3.48
N PHE A 211 5.67 2.94 3.61
CA PHE A 211 6.77 3.90 3.73
C PHE A 211 7.83 3.82 2.59
N PRO A 212 7.40 3.78 1.31
CA PRO A 212 8.32 3.55 0.18
C PRO A 212 9.26 4.72 -0.10
N LEU A 213 8.89 5.94 0.33
CA LEU A 213 9.67 7.16 0.11
C LEU A 213 10.77 7.40 1.14
N ALA A 214 10.82 6.57 2.19
CA ALA A 214 11.81 6.75 3.23
C ALA A 214 13.18 6.33 2.71
N ALA A 215 14.06 7.31 2.56
CA ALA A 215 15.45 7.10 2.15
C ALA A 215 16.46 7.49 3.25
N GLY A 216 15.99 7.93 4.43
CA GLY A 216 16.85 8.29 5.56
C GLY A 216 17.96 9.27 5.16
N ASP A 217 19.20 8.95 5.52
CA ASP A 217 20.38 9.74 5.18
C ASP A 217 20.68 9.79 3.68
N LEU A 218 20.17 8.84 2.89
CA LEU A 218 20.26 8.89 1.43
C LEU A 218 19.35 9.97 0.83
N ALA A 219 18.43 10.58 1.58
CA ALA A 219 17.70 11.75 1.09
C ALA A 219 18.48 13.06 1.22
N LYS A 220 19.65 13.07 1.90
CA LYS A 220 20.43 14.29 2.15
C LYS A 220 21.11 14.78 0.86
N SER A 221 21.31 16.10 0.78
CA SER A 221 22.06 16.73 -0.31
C SER A 221 23.49 16.17 -0.37
N GLY A 222 23.95 15.87 -1.58
CA GLY A 222 25.28 15.28 -1.82
C GLY A 222 25.33 13.75 -1.71
N SER A 223 24.21 13.09 -1.39
CA SER A 223 24.12 11.63 -1.45
C SER A 223 24.10 11.10 -2.90
N LEU A 224 24.27 9.79 -3.06
CA LEU A 224 24.10 9.12 -4.35
C LEU A 224 22.68 9.32 -4.92
N LEU A 225 21.66 9.25 -4.07
CA LEU A 225 20.27 9.44 -4.49
C LEU A 225 20.03 10.85 -5.02
N ASP A 226 20.55 11.88 -4.33
CA ASP A 226 20.48 13.27 -4.78
C ASP A 226 21.25 13.50 -6.09
N THR A 227 22.42 12.86 -6.24
CA THR A 227 23.20 12.92 -7.50
C THR A 227 22.41 12.35 -8.68
N ILE A 228 21.79 11.19 -8.50
CA ILE A 228 20.95 10.55 -9.53
C ILE A 228 19.69 11.38 -9.78
N ALA A 229 19.07 11.93 -8.72
CA ALA A 229 17.89 12.79 -8.84
C ALA A 229 18.16 14.02 -9.73
N ARG A 230 19.30 14.69 -9.53
CA ARG A 230 19.72 15.82 -10.37
C ARG A 230 19.95 15.41 -11.82
N LYS A 231 20.57 14.25 -12.07
CA LYS A 231 20.81 13.73 -13.43
C LYS A 231 19.50 13.48 -14.18
N HIS A 232 18.45 13.03 -13.49
CA HIS A 232 17.12 12.79 -14.05
C HIS A 232 16.20 14.02 -13.98
N ASN A 233 16.68 15.17 -13.49
CA ASN A 233 15.86 16.37 -13.21
C ASN A 233 14.59 16.06 -12.40
N ALA A 234 14.76 15.23 -11.37
CA ALA A 234 13.70 14.66 -10.55
C ALA A 234 13.93 14.92 -9.06
N ALA A 235 12.90 14.76 -8.25
CA ALA A 235 13.02 14.75 -6.80
C ALA A 235 13.60 13.41 -6.30
N PRO A 236 14.34 13.38 -5.18
CA PRO A 236 14.85 12.13 -4.60
C PRO A 236 13.76 11.10 -4.29
N SER A 237 12.54 11.54 -3.93
CA SER A 237 11.38 10.67 -3.72
C SER A 237 10.96 9.93 -4.99
N GLN A 238 11.06 10.57 -6.15
CA GLN A 238 10.73 9.96 -7.44
C GLN A 238 11.77 8.90 -7.82
N ILE A 239 13.06 9.16 -7.56
CA ILE A 239 14.12 8.15 -7.73
C ILE A 239 13.89 6.95 -6.81
N ALA A 240 13.53 7.18 -5.55
CA ALA A 240 13.22 6.11 -4.62
C ALA A 240 12.02 5.26 -5.09
N LEU A 241 10.95 5.88 -5.61
CA LEU A 241 9.81 5.17 -6.20
C LEU A 241 10.20 4.37 -7.44
N ALA A 242 10.95 4.98 -8.37
CA ALA A 242 11.44 4.30 -9.57
C ALA A 242 12.31 3.09 -9.22
N TRP A 243 13.16 3.22 -8.20
CA TRP A 243 13.97 2.13 -7.67
C TRP A 243 13.11 0.99 -7.11
N VAL A 244 12.11 1.30 -6.28
CA VAL A 244 11.20 0.30 -5.70
C VAL A 244 10.41 -0.41 -6.81
N LEU A 245 9.91 0.32 -7.81
CA LEU A 245 9.24 -0.25 -8.98
C LEU A 245 10.16 -1.15 -9.82
N LYS A 246 11.46 -0.82 -9.95
CA LYS A 246 12.41 -1.66 -10.68
C LYS A 246 12.80 -2.93 -9.92
N ARG A 247 12.77 -2.91 -8.58
CA ARG A 247 13.25 -4.01 -7.72
C ARG A 247 12.53 -5.35 -7.91
N SER A 248 11.23 -5.35 -8.21
CA SER A 248 10.47 -6.62 -8.35
C SER A 248 9.18 -6.42 -9.14
N PRO A 249 8.81 -7.32 -10.08
CA PRO A 249 7.58 -7.20 -10.86
C PRO A 249 6.31 -7.29 -10.02
N VAL A 250 6.37 -7.89 -8.81
CA VAL A 250 5.22 -7.97 -7.90
C VAL A 250 5.09 -6.77 -6.97
N MET A 251 5.98 -5.78 -7.10
CA MET A 251 5.97 -4.57 -6.27
C MET A 251 4.81 -3.63 -6.63
N LEU A 252 4.07 -3.19 -5.61
CA LEU A 252 2.89 -2.31 -5.69
C LEU A 252 3.01 -1.10 -4.74
N PRO A 253 3.93 -0.15 -4.97
CA PRO A 253 4.10 0.98 -4.05
C PRO A 253 2.87 1.88 -3.99
N ILE A 254 2.54 2.33 -2.79
CA ILE A 254 1.34 3.13 -2.47
C ILE A 254 1.71 4.45 -1.76
N PRO A 255 2.50 5.35 -2.39
CA PRO A 255 2.83 6.63 -1.76
C PRO A 255 1.55 7.42 -1.46
N GLY A 256 1.43 7.90 -0.23
CA GLY A 256 0.25 8.64 0.25
C GLY A 256 0.51 10.14 0.35
N THR A 257 -0.50 10.94 0.04
CA THR A 257 -0.51 12.40 0.20
C THR A 257 -1.94 12.93 0.30
N SER A 258 -2.13 14.11 0.88
CA SER A 258 -3.40 14.86 0.88
C SER A 258 -3.42 16.01 -0.13
N LYS A 259 -2.38 16.19 -0.96
CA LYS A 259 -2.27 17.31 -1.90
C LYS A 259 -2.15 16.83 -3.34
N VAL A 260 -2.94 17.42 -4.24
CA VAL A 260 -2.95 17.10 -5.68
C VAL A 260 -1.56 17.23 -6.29
N LYS A 261 -0.84 18.31 -5.95
CA LYS A 261 0.52 18.56 -6.45
C LYS A 261 1.48 17.41 -6.14
N HIS A 262 1.52 16.96 -4.89
CA HIS A 262 2.38 15.85 -4.48
C HIS A 262 1.95 14.52 -5.11
N LEU A 263 0.66 14.33 -5.37
CA LEU A 263 0.16 13.15 -6.08
C LEU A 263 0.72 13.12 -7.51
N GLU A 264 0.66 14.26 -8.22
CA GLU A 264 1.22 14.37 -9.57
C GLU A 264 2.75 14.17 -9.58
N GLU A 265 3.46 14.72 -8.58
CA GLU A 265 4.89 14.49 -8.38
C GLU A 265 5.22 13.00 -8.15
N ASN A 266 4.43 12.29 -7.33
CA ASN A 266 4.60 10.85 -7.10
C ASN A 266 4.36 10.05 -8.38
N VAL A 267 3.31 10.36 -9.14
CA VAL A 267 2.98 9.66 -10.40
C VAL A 267 4.07 9.90 -11.46
N ALA A 268 4.68 11.08 -11.51
CA ALA A 268 5.76 11.37 -12.44
C ALA A 268 7.00 10.46 -12.27
N ALA A 269 7.15 9.76 -11.14
CA ALA A 269 8.21 8.77 -10.95
C ALA A 269 8.20 7.62 -11.98
N VAL A 270 7.04 7.32 -12.57
CA VAL A 270 6.91 6.24 -13.59
C VAL A 270 7.58 6.59 -14.92
N ASP A 271 7.93 7.85 -15.15
CA ASP A 271 8.64 8.29 -16.35
C ASP A 271 10.16 8.16 -16.22
N ILE A 272 10.65 7.81 -15.02
CA ILE A 272 12.07 7.66 -14.74
C ILE A 272 12.48 6.21 -14.98
N THR A 273 13.40 6.00 -15.92
CA THR A 273 14.04 4.71 -16.13
C THR A 273 15.45 4.75 -15.58
N LEU A 274 15.66 4.10 -14.43
CA LEU A 274 17.01 3.94 -13.88
C LEU A 274 17.82 2.97 -14.72
N SER A 275 19.08 3.31 -15.00
CA SER A 275 20.01 2.34 -15.61
C SER A 275 20.29 1.18 -14.66
N ASP A 276 20.89 0.10 -15.16
CA ASP A 276 21.25 -1.05 -14.31
C ASP A 276 22.37 -0.68 -13.33
N GLU A 277 23.27 0.21 -13.74
CA GLU A 277 24.32 0.77 -12.89
C GLU A 277 23.74 1.65 -11.80
N GLU A 278 22.81 2.56 -12.13
CA GLU A 278 22.13 3.43 -11.17
C GLU A 278 21.33 2.61 -10.14
N PHE A 279 20.59 1.60 -10.62
CA PHE A 279 19.84 0.70 -9.76
C PHE A 279 20.76 -0.08 -8.81
N SER A 280 21.85 -0.66 -9.35
CA SER A 280 22.79 -1.47 -8.57
C SER A 280 23.56 -0.63 -7.55
N ALA A 281 23.97 0.58 -7.91
CA ALA A 281 24.64 1.50 -6.99
C ALA A 281 23.73 1.92 -5.84
N LEU A 282 22.46 2.24 -6.13
CA LEU A 282 21.45 2.55 -5.12
C LEU A 282 21.12 1.34 -4.23
N ASP A 283 21.00 0.14 -4.81
CA ASP A 283 20.76 -1.09 -4.03
C ASP A 283 21.92 -1.38 -3.06
N ALA A 284 23.17 -1.30 -3.55
CA ALA A 284 24.36 -1.52 -2.74
C ALA A 284 24.46 -0.52 -1.58
N GLU A 285 24.26 0.77 -1.86
CA GLU A 285 24.31 1.82 -0.83
C GLU A 285 23.16 1.67 0.18
N GLY A 286 21.94 1.40 -0.30
CA GLY A 286 20.78 1.12 0.54
C GLY A 286 21.02 -0.04 1.51
N ARG A 287 21.58 -1.16 1.03
CA ARG A 287 21.95 -2.31 1.87
C ARG A 287 23.05 -1.99 2.88
N LYS A 288 24.01 -1.15 2.50
CA LYS A 288 25.07 -0.71 3.40
C LYS A 288 24.52 0.12 4.55
N VAL A 289 23.63 1.07 4.26
CA VAL A 289 22.94 1.87 5.29
C VAL A 289 22.08 0.98 6.18
N PHE A 290 21.33 0.01 5.60
CA PHE A 290 20.52 -0.93 6.37
C PHE A 290 21.33 -1.72 7.40
N LYS A 291 22.48 -2.27 6.99
CA LYS A 291 23.35 -3.07 7.86
C LYS A 291 24.04 -2.27 8.97
N ALA A 292 24.10 -0.94 8.82
CA ALA A 292 24.74 -0.06 9.78
C ALA A 292 23.75 0.50 10.82
N ALA A 293 22.44 0.30 10.63
CA ALA A 293 21.37 0.72 11.53
C ALA A 293 21.03 -0.40 12.54
#